data_AF-A0AA38LHZ4-F1
#
_entry.id   AF-A0AA38LHZ4-F1
#
_cell.length_a   1.000
_cell.length_b   1.000
_cell.length_c   1.000
_cell.angle_alpha   90.00
_cell.angle_beta   90.00
_cell.angle_gamma   90.00
#
_symmetry.space_group_name_H-M   'P 1'
#
loop_
_entity.id
_entity.type
_entity.pdbx_description
1 polymer ?
#
loop_
_entity_poly.entity_id
_entity_poly.type
_entity_poly.pdbx_seq_one_letter_code
_entity_poly.pdbx_strand_id
1 'polypeptide(L)'
;VMGFDNESIINIQSLPGEYFCPVCRQLVYPNEAVQTQCTHPYCKPCLTYVLSTTRACPYDGYLVTDIDSKALQEANPVLADAIGRVTVHCLYHKSGCTWQGPLSENIAH
;
A
#
# COMPACT_ATOMS: atom_id res chain seq x y z
N VAL A 1 8.30 2.37 -4.97
CA VAL A 1 9.02 2.03 -3.71
C VAL A 1 8.40 0.79 -3.05
N MET A 2 8.97 0.28 -1.95
CA MET A 2 8.23 -0.64 -1.05
C MET A 2 7.11 0.15 -0.32
N GLY A 3 6.41 -0.46 0.63
CA GLY A 3 5.32 0.21 1.35
C GLY A 3 5.82 1.28 2.33
N PHE A 4 4.88 2.03 2.89
CA PHE A 4 5.12 3.02 3.93
C PHE A 4 5.42 2.34 5.27
N ASP A 5 6.32 2.93 6.06
CA ASP A 5 6.78 2.34 7.32
C ASP A 5 5.65 2.31 8.37
N ASN A 6 5.35 1.10 8.86
CA ASN A 6 4.27 0.85 9.81
C ASN A 6 4.49 1.57 11.14
N GLU A 7 5.75 1.79 11.55
CA GLU A 7 6.06 2.53 12.78
C GLU A 7 5.73 4.03 12.67
N SER A 8 5.56 4.52 11.45
CA SER A 8 5.16 5.92 11.18
C SER A 8 3.64 6.06 11.01
N ILE A 9 2.85 5.01 11.20
CA ILE A 9 1.39 5.05 11.08
C ILE A 9 0.74 5.30 12.44
N ILE A 10 -0.12 6.32 12.51
CA ILE A 10 -0.89 6.61 13.72
C ILE A 10 -2.09 5.66 13.79
N ASN A 11 -2.28 5.01 14.95
CA ASN A 11 -3.38 4.07 15.21
C ASN A 11 -3.46 2.90 14.22
N ILE A 12 -2.32 2.31 13.82
CA ILE A 12 -2.27 1.21 12.84
C ILE A 12 -3.25 0.05 13.10
N GLN A 13 -3.57 -0.24 14.36
CA GLN A 13 -4.48 -1.33 14.75
C GLN A 13 -5.94 -1.10 14.33
N SER A 14 -6.34 0.15 14.05
CA SER A 14 -7.68 0.47 13.56
C SER A 14 -7.79 0.38 12.03
N LEU A 15 -6.68 0.17 11.32
CA LEU A 15 -6.67 0.15 9.86
C LEU A 15 -7.10 -1.22 9.32
N PRO A 16 -7.92 -1.26 8.27
CA PRO A 16 -8.22 -2.50 7.57
C PRO A 16 -6.97 -3.17 7.00
N GLY A 17 -6.86 -4.49 7.13
CA GLY A 17 -5.74 -5.27 6.56
C GLY A 17 -5.63 -5.15 5.03
N GLU A 18 -6.73 -4.82 4.36
CA GLU A 18 -6.83 -4.58 2.92
C GLU A 18 -5.96 -3.40 2.43
N TYR A 19 -5.54 -2.53 3.34
CA TYR A 19 -4.70 -1.37 3.00
C TYR A 19 -3.23 -1.75 2.82
N PHE A 20 -2.85 -2.95 3.23
CA PHE A 20 -1.46 -3.39 3.31
C PHE A 20 -1.12 -4.33 2.17
N CYS A 21 0.11 -4.23 1.67
CA CYS A 21 0.59 -5.14 0.64
C CYS A 21 0.71 -6.58 1.22
N PRO A 22 0.14 -7.61 0.57
CA PRO A 22 0.25 -9.00 1.03
C PRO A 22 1.69 -9.55 1.13
N VAL A 23 2.64 -8.91 0.45
CA VAL A 23 4.03 -9.37 0.36
C VAL A 23 4.89 -8.73 1.46
N CYS A 24 5.01 -7.40 1.47
CA CYS A 24 5.86 -6.71 2.46
C CYS A 24 5.12 -6.35 3.76
N ARG A 25 3.79 -6.51 3.81
CA ARG A 25 2.93 -6.22 4.98
C ARG A 25 3.00 -4.77 5.46
N GLN A 26 3.37 -3.87 4.56
CA GLN A 26 3.42 -2.43 4.78
C GLN A 26 2.24 -1.76 4.07
N LEU A 27 1.84 -0.59 4.59
CA LEU A 27 0.80 0.23 3.99
C LEU A 27 1.21 0.64 2.57
N VAL A 28 0.35 0.46 1.57
CA VAL A 28 0.70 0.81 0.18
C VAL A 28 0.63 2.31 -0.06
N TYR A 29 1.46 2.83 -0.97
CA TYR A 29 1.31 4.18 -1.49
C TYR A 29 0.21 4.18 -2.55
N PRO A 30 -0.92 4.90 -2.36
CA PRO A 30 -2.09 4.75 -3.21
C PRO A 30 -1.85 5.18 -4.67
N ASN A 31 -0.93 6.11 -4.90
CA ASN A 31 -0.51 6.59 -6.23
C ASN A 31 0.47 5.66 -6.96
N GLU A 32 1.11 4.73 -6.25
CA GLU A 32 2.05 3.77 -6.83
C GLU A 32 1.52 2.33 -6.83
N ALA A 33 0.55 2.04 -5.97
CA ALA A 33 0.00 0.71 -5.79
C ALA A 33 -0.70 0.20 -7.04
N VAL A 34 -0.62 -1.12 -7.23
CA VAL A 34 -1.28 -1.84 -8.31
C VAL A 34 -2.23 -2.84 -7.67
N GLN A 35 -3.47 -2.92 -8.16
CA GLN A 35 -4.46 -3.89 -7.72
C GLN A 35 -4.63 -4.96 -8.81
N THR A 36 -4.81 -6.20 -8.39
CA THR A 36 -5.03 -7.36 -9.27
C THR A 36 -6.46 -7.87 -9.10
N GLN A 37 -6.83 -8.92 -9.83
CA GLN A 37 -8.18 -9.49 -9.82
C GLN A 37 -8.68 -9.92 -8.42
N CYS A 38 -7.77 -10.29 -7.51
CA CYS A 38 -8.11 -10.64 -6.14
C CYS A 38 -8.39 -9.43 -5.24
N THR A 39 -8.40 -8.22 -5.79
CA THR A 39 -8.67 -6.94 -5.11
C THR A 39 -7.63 -6.51 -4.07
N HIS A 40 -6.59 -7.29 -3.83
CA HIS A 40 -5.50 -6.90 -2.94
C HIS A 40 -4.54 -5.92 -3.64
N PRO A 41 -4.13 -4.82 -2.97
CA PRO A 41 -3.15 -3.91 -3.52
C PRO A 41 -1.71 -4.40 -3.27
N TYR A 42 -0.83 -4.11 -4.22
CA TYR A 42 0.59 -4.45 -4.16
C TYR A 42 1.45 -3.21 -4.40
N CYS A 43 2.59 -3.13 -3.72
CA CYS A 43 3.69 -2.31 -4.19
C CYS A 43 4.17 -2.88 -5.53
N LYS A 44 4.52 -2.03 -6.51
CA LYS A 44 5.06 -2.45 -7.82
C LYS A 44 6.15 -3.53 -7.72
N PRO A 45 7.24 -3.37 -6.92
CA PRO A 45 8.27 -4.41 -6.82
C PRO A 45 7.75 -5.72 -6.21
N CYS A 46 6.79 -5.64 -5.29
CA CYS A 46 6.16 -6.81 -4.69
C CYS A 46 5.30 -7.58 -5.69
N LEU A 47 4.55 -6.88 -6.55
CA LEU A 47 3.79 -7.51 -7.62
C LEU A 47 4.72 -8.20 -8.63
N THR A 48 5.80 -7.53 -9.04
CA THR A 48 6.81 -8.13 -9.93
C THR A 48 7.41 -9.41 -9.34
N TYR A 49 7.69 -9.42 -8.03
CA TYR A 49 8.15 -10.62 -7.34
C TYR A 49 7.12 -11.76 -7.43
N VAL A 50 5.84 -11.49 -7.15
CA VAL A 50 4.78 -12.51 -7.23
C VAL A 50 4.64 -13.05 -8.67
N LEU A 51 4.63 -12.18 -9.68
CA LEU A 51 4.49 -12.56 -11.10
C LEU A 51 5.66 -13.43 -11.61
N SER A 52 6.86 -13.21 -11.07
CA SER A 52 8.08 -13.96 -11.42
C SER A 52 8.28 -15.25 -10.61
N THR A 53 7.51 -15.45 -9.53
CA THR A 53 7.67 -16.59 -8.64
C THR A 53 6.38 -17.41 -8.55
N THR A 54 5.55 -17.17 -7.53
CA THR A 54 4.40 -18.01 -7.19
C THR A 54 3.21 -17.82 -8.13
N ARG A 55 3.07 -16.61 -8.71
CA ARG A 55 1.89 -16.16 -9.45
C ARG A 55 0.57 -16.35 -8.68
N ALA A 56 0.65 -16.44 -7.36
CA ALA A 56 -0.47 -16.60 -6.48
C ALA A 56 -0.40 -15.54 -5.38
N CYS A 57 -1.54 -14.92 -5.09
CA CYS A 57 -1.67 -13.93 -4.05
C CYS A 57 -1.32 -14.56 -2.69
N PRO A 58 -0.37 -14.01 -1.92
CA PRO A 58 -0.01 -14.57 -0.62
C PRO A 58 -1.14 -14.53 0.43
N TYR A 59 -2.17 -13.71 0.21
CA TYR A 59 -3.26 -13.52 1.16
C TYR A 59 -4.34 -14.62 1.04
N ASP A 60 -4.77 -14.92 -0.18
CA ASP A 60 -5.92 -15.79 -0.48
C ASP A 60 -5.60 -16.93 -1.47
N GLY A 61 -4.40 -16.96 -2.04
CA GLY A 61 -3.97 -17.96 -3.02
C GLY A 61 -4.50 -17.74 -4.44
N TYR A 62 -5.22 -16.65 -4.71
CA TYR A 62 -5.80 -16.39 -6.03
C TYR A 62 -4.72 -16.15 -7.09
N LEU A 63 -4.98 -16.55 -8.34
CA LEU A 63 -4.04 -16.37 -9.43
C LEU A 63 -3.78 -14.88 -9.70
N VAL A 64 -2.51 -14.51 -9.81
CA VAL A 64 -2.05 -13.16 -10.11
C VAL A 64 -1.46 -13.13 -11.52
N THR A 65 -2.04 -12.30 -12.37
CA THR A 65 -1.60 -12.09 -13.76
C THR A 65 -1.28 -10.61 -13.98
N ASP A 66 -0.43 -10.33 -14.97
CA ASP A 66 -0.08 -8.95 -15.35
C ASP A 66 -1.23 -8.26 -16.12
N ILE A 67 -1.97 -9.04 -16.93
CA ILE A 67 -3.07 -8.57 -17.79
C ILE A 67 -4.20 -7.94 -16.97
N ASP A 68 -4.47 -8.48 -15.78
CA ASP A 68 -5.54 -8.03 -14.90
C ASP A 68 -5.05 -7.03 -13.84
N SER A 69 -3.81 -6.55 -13.95
CA SER A 69 -3.24 -5.60 -13.00
C SER A 69 -3.48 -4.16 -13.46
N LYS A 70 -3.97 -3.32 -12.55
CA LYS A 70 -4.29 -1.91 -12.82
C LYS A 70 -3.81 -1.03 -11.68
N ALA A 71 -3.52 0.24 -11.98
CA ALA A 71 -3.20 1.20 -10.93
C ALA A 71 -4.35 1.27 -9.92
N LEU A 72 -4.04 1.31 -8.62
CA LEU A 72 -5.07 1.27 -7.58
C LEU A 72 -6.08 2.43 -7.72
N GLN A 73 -5.60 3.61 -8.11
CA GLN A 73 -6.46 4.78 -8.36
C GLN A 73 -7.49 4.55 -9.48
N GLU A 74 -7.17 3.72 -10.46
CA GLU A 74 -8.06 3.40 -11.58
C GLU A 74 -9.00 2.24 -11.23
N ALA A 75 -8.48 1.21 -10.55
CA ALA A 75 -9.22 0.01 -10.21
C ALA A 75 -10.20 0.22 -9.05
N ASN A 76 -9.77 0.95 -8.02
CA ASN A 76 -10.54 1.22 -6.83
C ASN A 76 -10.18 2.59 -6.22
N PRO A 77 -10.71 3.70 -6.80
CA PRO A 77 -10.42 5.04 -6.33
C PRO A 77 -10.87 5.28 -4.89
N VAL A 78 -11.92 4.60 -4.43
CA VAL A 78 -12.43 4.70 -3.05
C VAL A 78 -11.40 4.16 -2.05
N LEU A 79 -10.81 3.00 -2.35
CA LEU A 79 -9.74 2.42 -1.52
C LEU A 79 -8.47 3.28 -1.57
N ALA A 80 -8.09 3.77 -2.75
CA ALA A 80 -6.93 4.66 -2.92
C ALA A 80 -7.06 5.93 -2.05
N ASP A 81 -8.24 6.55 -2.08
CA ASP A 81 -8.58 7.75 -1.33
C ASP A 81 -8.65 7.48 0.20
N ALA A 82 -9.21 6.34 0.61
CA ALA A 82 -9.22 5.92 2.01
C ALA A 82 -7.81 5.69 2.57
N ILE A 83 -6.93 5.05 1.81
CA ILE A 83 -5.51 4.86 2.16
C ILE A 83 -4.80 6.21 2.23
N GLY A 84 -5.06 7.13 1.29
CA GLY A 84 -4.48 8.47 1.27
C GLY A 84 -4.80 9.29 2.53
N ARG A 85 -5.96 9.08 3.14
CA ARG A 85 -6.39 9.73 4.40
C ARG A 85 -5.78 9.13 5.67
N VAL A 86 -5.09 8.00 5.60
CA VAL A 86 -4.46 7.40 6.78
C VAL A 86 -3.51 8.42 7.39
N THR A 87 -3.68 8.70 8.68
CA THR A 87 -2.86 9.66 9.40
C THR A 87 -1.52 9.02 9.74
N VAL A 88 -0.43 9.69 9.36
CA VAL A 88 0.94 9.22 9.54
C VAL A 88 1.81 10.32 10.13
N HIS A 89 2.89 9.92 10.77
CA HIS A 89 4.02 10.78 11.08
C HIS A 89 4.89 10.99 9.84
N CYS A 90 5.64 12.09 9.80
CA CYS A 90 6.75 12.24 8.85
C CYS A 90 7.74 11.08 9.00
N LEU A 91 8.31 10.59 7.88
CA LEU A 91 9.35 9.55 7.91
C LEU A 91 10.58 9.96 8.73
N TYR A 92 10.81 11.27 8.89
CA TYR A 92 11.86 11.84 9.73
C TYR A 92 11.42 12.13 11.17
N HIS A 93 10.30 11.58 11.63
CA HIS A 93 9.82 11.80 13.00
C HIS A 93 10.85 11.37 14.06
N LYS A 94 11.56 10.27 13.82
CA LYS A 94 12.67 9.82 14.69
C LYS A 94 13.85 10.81 14.74
N SER A 95 13.95 11.70 13.75
CA SER A 95 14.94 12.77 13.67
C SER A 95 14.42 14.11 14.21
N GLY A 96 13.22 14.13 14.81
CA GLY A 96 12.63 15.30 15.46
C GLY A 96 11.59 16.07 14.63
N CYS A 97 11.23 15.59 13.44
CA CYS A 97 10.10 16.18 12.73
C CYS A 97 8.79 15.87 13.46
N THR A 98 8.00 16.91 13.76
CA THR A 98 6.72 16.77 14.48
C THR A 98 5.52 16.72 13.55
N TRP A 99 5.74 16.77 12.25
CA TRP A 99 4.65 16.74 11.28
C TRP A 99 3.89 15.42 11.34
N GLN A 100 2.59 15.56 11.31
CA GLN A 100 1.64 14.47 11.14
C GLN A 100 0.52 14.95 10.23
N GLY A 101 -0.03 14.04 9.44
CA GLY A 101 -1.08 14.37 8.50
C GLY A 101 -1.48 13.17 7.65
N PRO A 102 -2.35 13.37 6.66
CA PRO A 102 -2.71 12.33 5.69
C PRO A 102 -1.48 11.82 4.93
N LEU A 103 -1.43 10.52 4.66
CA LEU A 103 -0.38 9.91 3.83
C LEU A 103 -0.22 10.61 2.48
N SER A 104 -1.32 11.09 1.88
CA SER A 104 -1.29 11.84 0.62
C SER A 104 -0.48 13.12 0.67
N GLU A 105 -0.35 13.75 1.85
CA GLU A 105 0.41 14.98 2.06
C GLU A 105 1.84 14.71 2.53
N ASN A 106 2.11 13.51 3.07
CA ASN A 106 3.41 13.12 3.62
C ASN A 106 4.55 13.16 2.60
N ILE A 107 4.27 12.79 1.34
CA ILE A 107 5.29 12.76 0.27
C ILE A 107 5.72 14.18 -0.13
N ALA A 108 4.80 15.15 -0.05
CA ALA A 108 5.04 16.54 -0.45
C ALA A 108 5.59 17.40 0.69
N HIS A 109 5.51 16.92 1.93
CA HIS A 109 6.03 17.56 3.13
C HIS A 109 7.54 17.35 3.25
#